data_AF-A0A5K0V5T5-F1
#
_entry.id   AF-A0A5K0V5T5-F1
#
_cell.length_a   1.000
_cell.length_b   1.000
_cell.length_c   1.000
_cell.angle_alpha   90.00
_cell.angle_beta   90.00
_cell.angle_gamma   90.00
#
_symmetry.space_group_name_H-M   'P 1'
#
loop_
_entity.id
_entity.type
_entity.pdbx_description
1 polymer ?
#
loop_
_entity_poly.entity_id
_entity_poly.type
_entity_poly.pdbx_seq_one_letter_code
_entity_poly.pdbx_strand_id
1 'polypeptide(L)' 'EHGVDNLRHLSKDPIQGDAKNIVYLVRSQASLMKLISLHIHHDVSQGLQREYFIYFVPRRTVACEK' A
#
# COMPACT_ATOMS: atom_id res chain seq x y z
N GLU A 1 9.42 14.84 -13.90
CA GLU A 1 9.04 14.46 -12.52
C GLU A 1 8.84 12.95 -12.43
N HIS A 2 9.02 12.33 -11.26
CA HIS A 2 9.24 10.89 -11.06
C HIS A 2 8.03 9.95 -11.34
N GLY A 3 7.03 10.38 -12.12
CA GLY A 3 5.89 9.52 -12.51
C GLY A 3 4.89 9.21 -11.40
N VAL A 4 4.69 10.14 -10.46
CA VAL A 4 3.66 10.01 -9.40
C VAL A 4 2.37 10.68 -9.88
N ASP A 5 1.35 9.88 -10.17
CA ASP A 5 0.06 10.39 -10.64
C ASP A 5 -0.79 11.00 -9.51
N ASN A 6 -0.76 10.39 -8.32
CA ASN A 6 -1.55 10.85 -7.17
C ASN A 6 -0.84 10.54 -5.84
N LEU A 7 -0.86 11.50 -4.92
CA LEU A 7 -0.33 11.38 -3.57
C LEU A 7 -1.47 11.53 -2.55
N ARG A 8 -1.58 10.56 -1.64
CA ARG A 8 -2.61 10.56 -0.59
C ARG A 8 -2.11 9.96 0.71
N HIS A 9 -2.75 10.34 1.81
CA HIS A 9 -2.53 9.69 3.10
C HIS A 9 -3.12 8.27 3.09
N LEU A 10 -2.44 7.35 3.79
CA LEU A 10 -2.97 6.00 4.01
C LEU A 10 -4.18 6.08 4.94
N SER A 11 -5.36 5.71 4.44
CA SER A 11 -6.59 5.58 5.21
C SER A 11 -7.11 4.13 5.15
N LYS A 12 -8.35 3.91 5.62
CA LYS A 12 -9.06 2.63 5.48
C LYS A 12 -9.77 2.49 4.13
N ASP A 13 -9.89 3.58 3.38
CA ASP A 13 -10.66 3.62 2.15
C ASP A 13 -9.85 2.99 1.02
N PRO A 14 -10.46 2.13 0.20
CA PRO A 14 -9.77 1.50 -0.92
C PRO A 14 -9.14 2.51 -1.87
N ILE A 15 -8.11 2.03 -2.57
CA ILE A 15 -7.47 2.79 -3.61
C ILE A 15 -8.40 2.93 -4.80
N GLN A 16 -8.82 4.17 -5.06
CA GLN A 16 -9.59 4.50 -6.26
C GLN A 16 -8.65 4.73 -7.46
N GLY A 17 -9.16 4.42 -8.66
CA GLY A 17 -8.51 4.65 -9.95
C GLY A 17 -7.70 3.47 -10.49
N ASP A 18 -7.19 3.63 -11.71
CA ASP A 18 -6.65 2.54 -12.54
C ASP A 18 -5.12 2.39 -12.46
N ALA A 19 -4.50 3.00 -11.44
CA ALA A 19 -3.06 2.93 -11.24
C ALA A 19 -2.60 1.47 -11.09
N LYS A 20 -1.75 1.02 -12.01
CA LYS A 20 -1.19 -0.35 -11.98
C LYS A 20 -0.12 -0.51 -10.89
N ASN A 21 0.60 0.56 -10.59
CA ASN A 21 1.70 0.54 -9.62
C ASN A 21 1.30 1.35 -8.39
N ILE A 22 1.31 0.72 -7.22
CA ILE A 22 0.98 1.34 -5.94
C ILE A 22 2.21 1.35 -5.06
N VAL A 23 2.61 2.54 -4.62
CA VAL A 23 3.74 2.74 -3.71
C VAL A 23 3.25 3.17 -2.34
N TYR A 24 3.52 2.36 -1.33
CA TYR A 24 3.28 2.69 0.07
C TYR A 24 4.58 3.14 0.73
N LEU A 25 4.60 4.36 1.28
CA LEU A 25 5.70 4.88 2.09
C LEU A 25 5.25 4.98 3.54
N VAL A 26 5.70 4.06 4.40
CA VAL A 26 5.13 3.88 5.75
C VAL A 26 6.17 3.56 6.81
N ARG A 27 5.84 3.86 8.07
CA ARG A 27 6.61 3.36 9.22
C ARG A 27 6.32 1.87 9.43
N SER A 28 7.28 1.13 9.98
CA SER A 28 7.11 -0.28 10.35
C SER A 28 6.18 -0.44 11.56
N GLN A 29 4.87 -0.40 11.33
CA GLN A 29 3.82 -0.57 12.35
C GLN A 29 2.76 -1.56 11.86
N ALA A 30 2.40 -2.52 12.71
CA ALA A 30 1.43 -3.57 12.36
C ALA A 30 0.04 -3.00 11.97
N SER A 31 -0.38 -1.89 12.58
CA SER A 31 -1.62 -1.20 12.23
C SER A 31 -1.64 -0.72 10.77
N LEU A 32 -0.51 -0.22 10.25
CA LEU A 32 -0.38 0.22 8.86
C LEU A 32 -0.33 -0.98 7.91
N MET A 33 0.33 -2.07 8.30
CA MET A 33 0.35 -3.30 7.51
C MET A 33 -1.06 -3.88 7.35
N LYS A 34 -1.89 -3.81 8.40
CA LYS A 34 -3.29 -4.20 8.34
C LYS A 34 -4.10 -3.36 7.35
N LEU A 35 -3.83 -2.06 7.23
CA LEU A 35 -4.50 -1.22 6.22
C LEU A 35 -4.06 -1.59 4.81
N ILE A 36 -2.75 -1.78 4.61
CA ILE A 36 -2.19 -2.18 3.31
C ILE A 36 -2.74 -3.54 2.88
N SER A 37 -2.82 -4.52 3.79
CA SER A 37 -3.38 -5.84 3.46
C SER A 37 -4.86 -5.74 3.12
N LEU A 38 -5.65 -4.91 3.81
CA LEU A 38 -7.05 -4.66 3.46
C LEU A 38 -7.20 -4.07 2.05
N HIS A 39 -6.34 -3.14 1.64
CA HIS A 39 -6.35 -2.61 0.29
C HIS A 39 -6.03 -3.68 -0.76
N ILE A 40 -4.99 -4.48 -0.54
CA ILE A 40 -4.60 -5.55 -1.47
C ILE A 40 -5.71 -6.59 -1.57
N HIS A 41 -6.29 -7.02 -0.45
CA HIS A 41 -7.40 -7.97 -0.44
C HIS A 41 -8.64 -7.42 -1.13
N HIS A 42 -8.97 -6.14 -0.92
CA HIS A 42 -10.05 -5.48 -1.64
C HIS A 42 -9.81 -5.53 -3.14
N ASP A 43 -8.64 -5.09 -3.61
CA ASP A 43 -8.30 -5.07 -5.03
C ASP A 43 -8.34 -6.48 -5.67
N VAL A 44 -7.78 -7.48 -4.99
CA VAL A 44 -7.84 -8.88 -5.42
C VAL A 44 -9.28 -9.37 -5.49
N SER A 45 -10.13 -9.02 -4.51
CA SER A 45 -11.56 -9.39 -4.53
C SER A 45 -12.33 -8.77 -5.70
N GLN A 46 -11.88 -7.61 -6.19
CA GLN A 46 -12.45 -6.92 -7.35
C GLN A 46 -11.79 -7.36 -8.67
N GLY A 47 -10.87 -8.33 -8.64
CA GLY A 47 -10.15 -8.80 -9.83
C GLY A 47 -9.14 -7.81 -10.38
N LEU A 48 -8.75 -6.79 -9.61
CA LEU A 48 -7.76 -5.80 -10.04
C LEU A 48 -6.36 -6.41 -9.99
N GLN A 49 -5.61 -6.22 -11.07
CA GLN A 49 -4.20 -6.61 -11.15
C GLN A 49 -3.31 -5.38 -10.99
N ARG A 50 -2.72 -5.23 -9.80
CA ARG A 50 -1.79 -4.16 -9.47
C ARG A 50 -0.47 -4.74 -8.92
N GLU A 51 0.60 -3.99 -9.09
CA GLU A 51 1.88 -4.23 -8.43
C GLU A 51 2.01 -3.31 -7.19
N TYR A 52 2.40 -3.90 -6.06
CA TYR A 52 2.49 -3.20 -4.78
C TYR A 52 3.94 -3.12 -4.32
N PHE A 53 4.40 -1.91 -4.02
CA PHE A 53 5.72 -1.62 -3.48
C PHE A 53 5.57 -1.01 -2.09
N ILE A 54 6.29 -1.55 -1.10
CA ILE A 54 6.24 -1.04 0.27
C ILE A 54 7.65 -0.59 0.68
N TYR A 55 7.80 0.72 0.92
CA TYR A 55 9.01 1.33 1.44
C TYR A 55 8.83 1.64 2.92
N PHE A 56 9.59 0.93 3.75
CA PHE A 56 9.60 1.16 5.19
C PHE A 56 10.56 2.28 5.56
N VAL A 57 10.08 3.23 6.36
CA VAL A 57 10.90 4.33 6.90
C VAL A 57 11.01 4.27 8.43
N PRO A 58 12.21 4.47 9.02
CA PRO A 58 13.51 4.47 8.34
C PRO A 58 14.00 3.06 7.98
N ARG A 59 13.42 2.02 8.58
CA ARG A 59 13.87 0.62 8.44
C ARG A 59 12.71 -0.36 8.51
N ARG A 60 12.86 -1.48 7.80
CA ARG A 60 11.96 -2.65 7.87
C ARG A 60 12.15 -3.41 9.18
N THR A 61 11.07 -3.97 9.73
CA THR A 61 11.12 -4.80 10.94
C THR A 61 10.39 -6.12 10.71
N VAL A 62 10.87 -7.21 11.32
CA VAL A 62 10.29 -8.55 11.21
C VAL A 62 8.82 -8.61 11.66
N ALA A 63 8.40 -7.73 12.57
CA ALA A 63 7.02 -7.64 13.02
C ALA A 63 6.01 -7.27 11.90
N CYS A 64 6.48 -6.70 10.79
CA CYS A 64 5.65 -6.33 9.63
C CYS A 64 5.68 -7.39 8.52
N GLU A 65 6.38 -8.50 8.71
CA GLU A 65 6.53 -9.58 7.72
C GLU A 65 5.55 -10.74 7.94
N LYS A 66 4.83 -10.72 9.06
CA LYS A 66 3.90 -11.76 9.48
C LYS A 66 2.45 -11.35 9.26
#